data_AF-W6A807-F1
#
_entry.id   AF-W6A807-F1
#
_cell.length_a   1.000
_cell.length_b   1.000
_cell.length_c   1.000
_cell.angle_alpha   90.00
_cell.angle_beta   90.00
_cell.angle_gamma   90.00
#
_symmetry.space_group_name_H-M   'P 1'
#
loop_
_entity.id
_entity.type
_entity.pdbx_description
1 polymer ?
#
loop_
_entity_poly.entity_id
_entity_poly.type
_entity_poly.pdbx_seq_one_letter_code
_entity_poly.pdbx_strand_id
1 'polypeptide(L)'
;MKRNNKDSLNKQLKDLSKQNRLAHKQEVEDIVKDVQTDFLNREYDYNNAKRLNLIDYILIVLISATLVGLSFIIAIFGLKDISKTEYFTTASGAILLFTALIMGFIRNNNSAKFYNDSRRRYQPTFTEEEARNRRISKIILFTSLILLIVSIIFWIVL
;
A
#
# COMPACT_ATOMS: atom_id res chain seq x y z
N MET A 1 -31.80 -23.78 -40.74
CA MET A 1 -31.78 -22.29 -40.62
C MET A 1 -31.28 -21.73 -39.28
N LYS A 2 -31.23 -22.47 -38.15
CA LYS A 2 -30.81 -21.92 -36.83
C LYS A 2 -29.30 -21.68 -36.60
N ARG A 3 -28.39 -22.23 -37.43
CA ARG A 3 -26.92 -22.10 -37.25
C ARG A 3 -26.37 -20.71 -37.60
N ASN A 4 -26.83 -20.09 -38.70
CA ASN A 4 -26.32 -18.80 -39.17
C ASN A 4 -26.51 -17.64 -38.17
N ASN A 5 -27.55 -17.71 -37.32
CA ASN A 5 -27.84 -16.67 -36.33
C ASN A 5 -26.96 -16.78 -35.07
N LYS A 6 -26.42 -17.98 -34.79
CA LYS A 6 -25.51 -18.20 -33.66
C LYS A 6 -24.09 -17.73 -33.99
N ASP A 7 -23.67 -17.88 -35.24
CA ASP A 7 -22.37 -17.43 -35.73
C ASP A 7 -22.32 -15.90 -35.91
N SER A 8 -23.42 -15.25 -36.30
CA SER A 8 -23.51 -13.77 -36.34
C SER A 8 -23.48 -13.17 -34.94
N LEU A 9 -24.20 -13.76 -33.97
CA LEU A 9 -24.19 -13.34 -32.57
C LEU A 9 -22.79 -13.50 -31.96
N ASN A 10 -22.13 -14.64 -32.20
CA ASN A 10 -20.75 -14.87 -31.72
C ASN A 10 -19.74 -13.89 -32.34
N LYS A 11 -19.92 -13.50 -33.60
CA LYS A 11 -19.11 -12.43 -34.22
C LYS A 11 -19.38 -11.07 -33.57
N GLN A 12 -20.65 -10.70 -33.38
CA GLN A 12 -21.03 -9.46 -32.71
C GLN A 12 -20.48 -9.38 -31.28
N LEU A 13 -20.53 -10.47 -30.51
CA LEU A 13 -19.95 -10.53 -29.16
C LEU A 13 -18.43 -10.39 -29.18
N LYS A 14 -17.74 -11.01 -30.16
CA LYS A 14 -16.29 -10.82 -30.35
C LYS A 14 -15.95 -9.38 -30.70
N ASP A 15 -16.71 -8.76 -31.59
CA ASP A 15 -16.50 -7.37 -32.00
C ASP A 15 -16.77 -6.40 -30.85
N LEU A 16 -17.84 -6.61 -30.07
CA LEU A 16 -18.12 -5.88 -28.82
C LEU A 16 -16.96 -6.03 -27.81
N SER A 17 -16.45 -7.24 -27.61
CA SER A 17 -15.32 -7.46 -26.69
C SER A 17 -14.06 -6.73 -27.16
N LYS A 18 -13.85 -6.65 -28.49
CA LYS A 18 -12.72 -5.97 -29.11
C LYS A 18 -12.87 -4.45 -28.99
N GLN A 19 -14.07 -3.91 -29.22
CA GLN A 19 -14.39 -2.50 -29.02
C GLN A 19 -14.21 -2.07 -27.57
N ASN A 20 -14.73 -2.85 -26.61
CA ASN A 20 -14.55 -2.57 -25.18
C ASN A 20 -13.07 -2.56 -24.78
N ARG A 21 -12.27 -3.50 -25.31
CA ARG A 21 -10.83 -3.53 -25.08
C ARG A 21 -10.11 -2.32 -25.69
N LEU A 22 -10.54 -1.84 -26.85
CA LEU A 22 -9.97 -0.67 -27.51
C LEU A 22 -10.34 0.61 -26.77
N ALA A 23 -11.60 0.77 -26.37
CA ALA A 23 -12.06 1.91 -25.58
C ALA A 23 -11.31 2.00 -24.24
N HIS A 24 -11.15 0.88 -23.54
CA HIS A 24 -10.38 0.86 -22.29
C HIS A 24 -8.89 1.16 -22.49
N LYS A 25 -8.30 0.75 -23.62
CA LYS A 25 -6.91 1.13 -23.96
C LYS A 25 -6.78 2.63 -24.22
N GLN A 26 -7.74 3.21 -24.96
CA GLN A 26 -7.76 4.65 -25.23
C GLN A 26 -7.92 5.44 -23.93
N GLU A 27 -8.84 5.04 -23.05
CA GLU A 27 -9.01 5.65 -21.73
C GLU A 27 -7.72 5.63 -20.91
N VAL A 28 -7.01 4.50 -20.89
CA VAL A 28 -5.71 4.38 -20.20
C VAL A 28 -4.65 5.28 -20.85
N GLU A 29 -4.58 5.32 -22.18
CA GLU A 29 -3.64 6.18 -22.91
C GLU A 29 -3.91 7.66 -22.64
N ASP A 30 -5.18 8.08 -22.60
CA ASP A 30 -5.58 9.45 -22.31
C ASP A 30 -5.22 9.84 -20.87
N ILE A 31 -5.47 8.97 -19.88
CA ILE A 31 -5.08 9.20 -18.48
C ILE A 31 -3.55 9.30 -18.34
N VAL A 32 -2.81 8.43 -19.01
CA VAL A 32 -1.33 8.45 -18.98
C VAL A 32 -0.81 9.71 -19.65
N LYS A 33 -1.43 10.14 -20.75
CA LYS A 33 -1.07 11.36 -21.47
C LYS A 33 -1.35 12.61 -20.63
N ASP A 34 -2.47 12.64 -19.89
CA ASP A 34 -2.80 13.70 -18.93
C ASP A 34 -1.80 13.78 -17.76
N VAL A 35 -1.25 12.65 -17.32
CA VAL A 35 -0.16 12.65 -16.34
C VAL A 35 1.13 13.22 -16.95
N GLN A 36 1.36 13.00 -18.25
CA GLN A 36 2.57 13.45 -18.92
C GLN A 36 2.55 14.93 -19.33
N THR A 37 1.38 15.50 -19.65
CA THR A 37 1.25 16.90 -20.09
C THR A 37 1.55 17.91 -18.98
N ASP A 38 1.24 17.58 -17.72
CA ASP A 38 1.52 18.41 -16.54
C ASP A 38 2.50 17.73 -15.56
N PHE A 39 3.46 17.00 -16.11
CA PHE A 39 4.35 16.12 -15.37
C PHE A 39 5.10 16.82 -14.23
N LEU A 40 5.62 18.04 -14.47
CA LEU A 40 6.43 18.77 -13.48
C LEU A 40 5.62 19.16 -12.23
N ASN A 41 4.40 19.69 -12.41
CA ASN A 41 3.56 20.08 -11.28
C ASN A 41 3.08 18.83 -10.53
N ARG A 42 2.64 17.80 -11.24
CA ARG A 42 2.23 16.53 -10.62
C ARG A 42 3.37 15.83 -9.88
N GLU A 43 4.58 15.86 -10.42
CA GLU A 43 5.75 15.31 -9.73
C GLU A 43 6.06 16.08 -8.44
N TYR A 44 5.97 17.42 -8.48
CA TYR A 44 6.14 18.26 -7.30
C TYR A 44 5.10 17.94 -6.23
N ASP A 45 3.81 17.93 -6.58
CA ASP A 45 2.71 17.63 -5.66
C ASP A 45 2.81 16.22 -5.10
N TYR A 46 3.14 15.25 -5.95
CA TYR A 46 3.40 13.88 -5.56
C TYR A 46 4.52 13.77 -4.53
N ASN A 47 5.66 14.43 -4.78
CA ASN A 47 6.80 14.39 -3.87
C ASN A 47 6.49 15.07 -2.54
N ASN A 48 5.74 16.17 -2.57
CA ASN A 48 5.30 16.86 -1.37
C ASN A 48 4.33 15.98 -0.54
N ALA A 49 3.31 15.41 -1.18
CA ALA A 49 2.32 14.54 -0.52
C ALA A 49 2.92 13.23 0.03
N LYS A 50 3.97 12.70 -0.62
CA LYS A 50 4.69 11.48 -0.24
C LYS A 50 5.64 11.70 0.95
N ARG A 51 6.03 12.94 1.23
CA ARG A 51 6.99 13.27 2.29
C ARG A 51 6.36 13.09 3.67
N LEU A 52 7.18 12.67 4.64
CA LEU A 52 6.76 12.66 6.04
C LEU A 52 6.90 14.07 6.61
N ASN A 53 5.83 14.53 7.23
CA ASN A 53 5.77 15.80 7.93
C ASN A 53 6.05 15.59 9.42
N LEU A 54 6.34 16.66 10.14
CA LEU A 54 6.59 16.61 11.59
C LEU A 54 5.46 15.90 12.35
N ILE A 55 4.22 16.13 11.96
CA ILE A 55 3.03 15.49 12.56
C ILE A 55 3.09 13.97 12.40
N ASP A 56 3.60 13.45 11.27
CA ASP A 56 3.71 12.01 11.07
C ASP A 56 4.75 11.40 12.01
N TYR A 57 5.85 12.11 12.26
CA TYR A 57 6.87 11.64 13.21
C TYR A 57 6.31 11.59 14.64
N ILE A 58 5.53 12.60 15.04
CA ILE A 58 4.82 12.59 16.33
C ILE A 58 3.86 11.41 16.40
N LEU A 59 3.10 11.17 15.33
CA LEU A 59 2.17 10.05 15.24
C LEU A 59 2.87 8.69 15.31
N ILE A 60 4.02 8.52 14.65
CA ILE A 60 4.84 7.30 14.72
C ILE A 60 5.22 7.01 16.17
N VAL A 61 5.77 8.00 16.88
CA VAL A 61 6.17 7.85 18.28
C VAL A 61 4.97 7.54 19.18
N LEU A 62 3.86 8.23 18.99
CA LEU A 62 2.64 8.03 19.78
C LEU A 62 2.06 6.62 19.58
N ILE A 63 1.97 6.13 18.34
CA ILE A 63 1.52 4.77 18.05
C ILE A 63 2.45 3.75 18.67
N SER A 64 3.78 3.91 18.50
CA SER A 64 4.76 3.00 19.09
C SER A 64 4.64 2.97 20.62
N ALA A 65 4.57 4.12 21.29
CA ALA A 65 4.41 4.20 22.74
C ALA A 65 3.11 3.56 23.21
N THR A 66 2.00 3.76 22.47
CA THR A 66 0.71 3.16 22.78
C THR A 66 0.76 1.64 22.68
N LEU A 67 1.36 1.09 21.61
CA LEU A 67 1.48 -0.35 21.43
C LEU A 67 2.38 -1.02 22.48
N VAL A 68 3.48 -0.36 22.86
CA VAL A 68 4.35 -0.83 23.94
C VAL A 68 3.61 -0.78 25.28
N GLY A 69 2.92 0.32 25.58
CA GLY A 69 2.13 0.46 26.80
C GLY A 69 1.02 -0.60 26.91
N LEU A 70 0.29 -0.86 25.82
CA LEU A 70 -0.69 -1.95 25.77
C LEU A 70 -0.05 -3.32 25.97
N SER A 71 1.13 -3.55 25.39
CA SER A 71 1.87 -4.81 25.57
C SER A 71 2.21 -5.06 27.04
N PHE A 72 2.68 -4.03 27.76
CA PHE A 72 2.92 -4.12 29.21
C PHE A 72 1.64 -4.40 30.00
N ILE A 73 0.54 -3.68 29.69
CA ILE A 73 -0.74 -3.86 30.38
C ILE A 73 -1.23 -5.32 30.22
N ILE A 74 -1.18 -5.85 28.99
CA ILE A 74 -1.60 -7.23 28.72
C ILE A 74 -0.68 -8.23 29.42
N ALA A 75 0.63 -8.04 29.38
CA ALA A 75 1.59 -8.93 30.01
C ALA A 75 1.43 -8.99 31.54
N ILE A 76 1.33 -7.82 32.20
CA ILE A 76 1.23 -7.73 33.66
C ILE A 76 -0.16 -8.14 34.16
N PHE A 77 -1.23 -7.59 33.59
CA PHE A 77 -2.58 -7.82 34.12
C PHE A 77 -3.24 -9.07 33.53
N GLY A 78 -3.00 -9.36 32.25
CA GLY A 78 -3.58 -10.51 31.57
C GLY A 78 -2.84 -11.81 31.86
N LEU A 79 -1.51 -11.80 31.75
CA LEU A 79 -0.69 -13.01 31.89
C LEU A 79 0.09 -13.12 33.20
N LYS A 80 0.14 -12.04 34.00
CA LYS A 80 0.91 -11.96 35.26
C LYS A 80 2.40 -12.27 35.10
N ASP A 81 2.95 -11.99 33.92
CA ASP A 81 4.36 -12.23 33.59
C ASP A 81 4.87 -11.10 32.69
N ILE A 82 5.75 -10.26 33.23
CA ILE A 82 6.31 -9.10 32.54
C ILE A 82 7.17 -9.47 31.35
N SER A 83 7.80 -10.65 31.39
CA SER A 83 8.62 -11.19 30.30
C SER A 83 7.78 -11.41 29.04
N LYS A 84 6.44 -11.54 29.18
CA LYS A 84 5.54 -11.67 28.04
C LYS A 84 5.35 -10.41 27.22
N THR A 85 5.79 -9.25 27.73
CA THR A 85 5.75 -7.96 27.01
C THR A 85 6.51 -8.04 25.69
N GLU A 86 7.63 -8.76 25.67
CA GLU A 86 8.45 -8.97 24.47
C GLU A 86 7.63 -9.64 23.37
N TYR A 87 6.96 -10.77 23.65
CA TYR A 87 6.14 -11.47 22.65
C TYR A 87 5.04 -10.59 22.04
N PHE A 88 4.33 -9.78 22.84
CA PHE A 88 3.27 -8.90 22.31
C PHE A 88 3.82 -7.74 21.49
N THR A 89 4.96 -7.18 21.92
CA THR A 89 5.64 -6.12 21.19
C THR A 89 6.16 -6.65 19.85
N THR A 90 6.80 -7.83 19.87
CA THR A 90 7.30 -8.54 18.69
C THR A 90 6.15 -8.89 17.73
N ALA A 91 5.05 -9.44 18.24
CA ALA A 91 3.88 -9.78 17.42
C ALA A 91 3.26 -8.53 16.77
N SER A 92 3.12 -7.43 17.51
CA SER A 92 2.62 -6.16 16.99
C SER A 92 3.53 -5.60 15.88
N GLY A 93 4.85 -5.63 16.11
CA GLY A 93 5.84 -5.24 15.11
C GLY A 93 5.77 -6.08 13.84
N ALA A 94 5.62 -7.39 13.98
CA ALA A 94 5.50 -8.33 12.86
C ALA A 94 4.21 -8.12 12.04
N ILE A 95 3.07 -7.86 12.71
CA ILE A 95 1.81 -7.53 12.04
C ILE A 95 1.94 -6.24 11.24
N LEU A 96 2.54 -5.19 11.83
CA LEU A 96 2.79 -3.94 11.11
C LEU A 96 3.74 -4.13 9.91
N LEU A 97 4.79 -4.95 10.06
CA LEU A 97 5.68 -5.27 8.95
C LEU A 97 4.93 -5.98 7.82
N PHE A 98 4.12 -6.97 8.17
CA PHE A 98 3.33 -7.73 7.22
C PHE A 98 2.31 -6.85 6.48
N THR A 99 1.60 -5.97 7.19
CA THR A 99 0.67 -5.01 6.57
C THR A 99 1.39 -4.04 5.63
N ALA A 100 2.59 -3.58 5.96
CA ALA A 100 3.39 -2.75 5.06
C ALA A 100 3.79 -3.49 3.77
N LEU A 101 4.15 -4.78 3.86
CA LEU A 101 4.44 -5.61 2.70
C LEU A 101 3.21 -5.80 1.81
N ILE A 102 2.04 -6.06 2.41
CA ILE A 102 0.76 -6.16 1.67
C ILE A 102 0.46 -4.84 0.96
N MET A 103 0.59 -3.69 1.64
CA MET A 103 0.38 -2.38 1.00
C MET A 103 1.34 -2.17 -0.17
N GLY A 104 2.60 -2.58 -0.05
CA GLY A 104 3.57 -2.56 -1.14
C GLY A 104 3.12 -3.41 -2.33
N PHE A 105 2.63 -4.62 -2.07
CA PHE A 105 2.12 -5.51 -3.10
C PHE A 105 0.89 -4.94 -3.81
N ILE A 106 -0.09 -4.45 -3.05
CA ILE A 106 -1.32 -3.84 -3.61
C ILE A 106 -0.97 -2.63 -4.46
N ARG A 107 -0.10 -1.74 -3.97
CA ARG A 107 0.35 -0.55 -4.71
C ARG A 107 0.99 -0.93 -6.04
N ASN A 108 1.92 -1.89 -6.02
CA ASN A 108 2.60 -2.35 -7.23
C ASN A 108 1.58 -2.91 -8.24
N ASN A 109 0.60 -3.68 -7.78
CA ASN A 109 -0.45 -4.20 -8.65
C ASN A 109 -1.35 -3.09 -9.22
N ASN A 110 -1.62 -2.04 -8.44
CA ASN A 110 -2.36 -0.86 -8.90
C ASN A 110 -1.58 -0.08 -9.97
N SER A 111 -0.26 0.09 -9.83
CA SER A 111 0.58 0.70 -10.88
C SER A 111 0.53 -0.11 -12.18
N ALA A 112 0.60 -1.45 -12.09
CA ALA A 112 0.49 -2.31 -13.28
C ALA A 112 -0.87 -2.16 -13.98
N LYS A 113 -1.96 -2.02 -13.21
CA LYS A 113 -3.30 -1.76 -13.74
C LYS A 113 -3.40 -0.37 -14.36
N PHE A 114 -2.86 0.65 -13.69
CA PHE A 114 -2.84 2.04 -14.16
C PHE A 114 -2.19 2.16 -15.53
N TYR A 115 -1.04 1.51 -15.73
CA TYR A 115 -0.35 1.51 -17.01
C TYR A 115 -0.82 0.44 -17.99
N ASN A 116 -1.74 -0.45 -17.58
CA ASN A 116 -2.11 -1.65 -18.31
C ASN A 116 -0.90 -2.47 -18.80
N ASP A 117 0.20 -2.41 -18.05
CA ASP A 117 1.50 -3.02 -18.37
C ASP A 117 2.14 -3.57 -17.09
N SER A 118 2.35 -4.88 -17.06
CA SER A 118 2.96 -5.58 -15.93
C SER A 118 4.42 -5.20 -15.70
N ARG A 119 5.13 -4.72 -16.74
CA ARG A 119 6.54 -4.30 -16.64
C ARG A 119 6.68 -2.97 -15.92
N ARG A 120 5.62 -2.15 -15.91
CA ARG A 120 5.57 -0.82 -15.26
C ARG A 120 5.07 -0.89 -13.81
N ARG A 121 4.97 -2.09 -13.24
CA ARG A 121 4.55 -2.36 -11.86
C ARG A 121 5.29 -1.54 -10.79
N TYR A 122 6.55 -1.17 -11.03
CA TYR A 122 7.37 -0.41 -10.08
C TYR A 122 7.48 1.08 -10.43
N GLN A 123 6.85 1.52 -11.53
CA GLN A 123 6.84 2.91 -11.91
C GLN A 123 5.81 3.69 -11.07
N PRO A 124 6.16 4.89 -10.59
CA PRO A 124 5.22 5.76 -9.89
C PRO A 124 4.16 6.27 -10.86
N THR A 125 2.90 6.28 -10.44
CA THR A 125 1.78 6.80 -11.23
C THR A 125 1.66 8.32 -11.13
N PHE A 126 2.46 8.95 -10.26
CA PHE A 126 2.42 10.39 -9.96
C PHE A 126 1.02 10.89 -9.55
N THR A 127 0.22 10.02 -8.96
CA THR A 127 -1.09 10.36 -8.41
C THR A 127 -0.97 10.66 -6.92
N GLU A 128 -1.75 11.62 -6.43
CA GLU A 128 -1.77 11.98 -5.00
C GLU A 128 -2.16 10.80 -4.10
N GLU A 129 -3.05 9.92 -4.58
CA GLU A 129 -3.44 8.73 -3.85
C GLU A 129 -2.26 7.76 -3.66
N GLU A 130 -1.43 7.58 -4.69
CA GLU A 130 -0.23 6.75 -4.57
C GLU A 130 0.78 7.40 -3.61
N ALA A 131 0.92 8.73 -3.65
CA ALA A 131 1.77 9.48 -2.73
C ALA A 131 1.33 9.30 -1.27
N ARG A 132 0.03 9.47 -0.98
CA ARG A 132 -0.56 9.28 0.35
C ARG A 132 -0.40 7.84 0.82
N ASN A 133 -0.64 6.86 -0.04
CA ASN A 133 -0.42 5.45 0.28
C ASN A 133 1.06 5.17 0.61
N ARG A 134 2.00 5.76 -0.13
CA ARG A 134 3.44 5.65 0.18
C ARG A 134 3.78 6.29 1.53
N ARG A 135 3.19 7.43 1.86
CA ARG A 135 3.38 8.10 3.16
C ARG A 135 2.87 7.24 4.31
N ILE A 136 1.66 6.68 4.20
CA ILE A 136 1.09 5.75 5.20
C ILE A 136 1.96 4.50 5.34
N SER A 137 2.41 3.89 4.24
CA SER A 137 3.31 2.74 4.31
C SER A 137 4.63 3.06 5.03
N LYS A 138 5.19 4.27 4.84
CA LYS A 138 6.38 4.70 5.59
C LYS A 138 6.10 4.81 7.09
N ILE A 139 4.96 5.39 7.48
CA ILE A 139 4.55 5.49 8.89
C ILE A 139 4.52 4.09 9.51
N ILE A 140 3.80 3.16 8.88
CA ILE A 140 3.68 1.76 9.36
C ILE A 140 5.06 1.09 9.45
N LEU A 141 5.91 1.25 8.44
CA LEU A 141 7.26 0.70 8.42
C LEU A 141 8.13 1.27 9.55
N PHE A 142 8.11 2.59 9.77
CA PHE A 142 8.87 3.21 10.85
C PHE A 142 8.35 2.80 12.23
N THR A 143 7.03 2.70 12.43
CA THR A 143 6.46 2.16 13.66
C THR A 143 6.92 0.72 13.89
N SER A 144 6.86 -0.13 12.87
CA SER A 144 7.34 -1.52 12.95
C SER A 144 8.83 -1.61 13.30
N LEU A 145 9.66 -0.76 12.70
CA LEU A 145 11.09 -0.67 12.98
C LEU A 145 11.37 -0.27 14.44
N ILE A 146 10.63 0.71 14.97
CA ILE A 146 10.75 1.11 16.38
C ILE A 146 10.37 -0.05 17.29
N LEU A 147 9.26 -0.75 17.02
CA LEU A 147 8.85 -1.90 17.82
C LEU A 147 9.87 -3.04 17.75
N LEU A 148 10.54 -3.24 16.62
CA LEU A 148 11.61 -4.21 16.48
C LEU A 148 12.81 -3.83 17.37
N ILE A 149 13.21 -2.56 17.39
CA ILE A 149 14.28 -2.09 18.28
C ILE A 149 13.88 -2.29 19.75
N VAL A 150 12.65 -1.92 20.13
CA VAL A 150 12.14 -2.10 21.49
C VAL A 150 12.09 -3.57 21.88
N SER A 151 11.63 -4.45 20.98
CA SER A 151 11.64 -5.90 21.17
C SER A 151 13.05 -6.44 21.44
N ILE A 152 14.04 -6.00 20.67
CA ILE A 152 15.46 -6.37 20.90
C ILE A 152 15.92 -5.90 22.28
N ILE A 153 15.55 -4.68 22.70
CA ILE A 153 15.89 -4.17 24.04
C ILE A 153 15.24 -5.05 25.12
N PHE A 154 13.97 -5.39 24.97
CA PHE A 154 13.28 -6.27 25.92
C PHE A 154 13.91 -7.66 25.98
N TRP A 155 14.27 -8.24 24.84
CA TRP A 155 14.94 -9.54 24.79
C TRP A 155 16.28 -9.56 25.53
N ILE A 156 16.97 -8.42 25.63
CA ILE A 156 18.24 -8.29 26.36
C ILE A 156 18.02 -8.02 27.85
N VAL A 157 16.96 -7.29 28.20
CA VAL A 157 16.75 -6.73 29.56
C VAL A 157 15.80 -7.55 30.43
N LEU A 158 14.79 -8.19 29.83
CA LEU A 158 13.76 -8.98 30.50
C LEU A 158 14.05 -10.48 30.33
#